data_AF-A0A930F0P3-F1
#
_entry.id   AF-A0A930F0P3-F1
#
_cell.length_a   1.000
_cell.length_b   1.000
_cell.length_c   1.000
_cell.angle_alpha   90.00
_cell.angle_beta   90.00
_cell.angle_gamma   90.00
#
_symmetry.space_group_name_H-M   'P 1'
#
loop_
_entity.id
_entity.type
_entity.pdbx_description
1 polymer ?
#
loop_
_entity_poly.entity_id
_entity_poly.type
_entity_poly.pdbx_seq_one_letter_code
_entity_poly.pdbx_strand_id
1 'polypeptide(L)'
;MAKSGKIEKLSKGKFYKPEITRFGKLNPNNYQIVKDLLVDNGKTIGYLTGLSIYNELGFTTQISNSIQIGKNNIRSPFKRGMFNISIVQQKNTINKENIPYLQLLDILRFIKNIPDTTPEKVIVRLIEIFKDFQEKDFKIMIRLSIKYPASTRAILGAILEKMNIDTDDLKTSLNPISTYEIRDIENILPNAKNWNIK
;
A
#
# COMPACT_ATOMS: atom_id res chain seq x y z
N MET A 1 -17.28 -41.03 2.26
CA MET A 1 -17.07 -40.82 0.80
C MET A 1 -16.76 -39.35 0.54
N ALA A 2 -15.47 -38.98 0.48
CA ALA A 2 -15.04 -37.62 0.14
C ALA A 2 -14.79 -37.55 -1.37
N LYS A 3 -15.64 -36.83 -2.11
CA LYS A 3 -15.44 -36.59 -3.55
C LYS A 3 -14.08 -35.93 -3.77
N SER A 4 -13.29 -36.53 -4.67
CA SER A 4 -11.95 -36.13 -5.11
C SER A 4 -11.90 -34.67 -5.62
N GLY A 5 -11.86 -33.71 -4.71
CA GLY A 5 -11.33 -32.36 -4.94
C GLY A 5 -9.92 -32.31 -4.35
N LYS A 6 -8.90 -32.56 -5.16
CA LYS A 6 -7.49 -32.61 -4.71
C LYS A 6 -7.10 -31.27 -4.09
N ILE A 7 -7.07 -31.20 -2.75
CA ILE A 7 -6.56 -30.06 -1.98
C ILE A 7 -5.07 -30.26 -1.70
N GLU A 8 -4.32 -29.17 -1.73
CA GLU A 8 -2.89 -29.16 -1.40
C GLU A 8 -2.61 -28.38 -0.13
N LYS A 9 -1.58 -28.80 0.59
CA LYS A 9 -1.18 -28.20 1.86
C LYS A 9 -0.34 -26.95 1.60
N LEU A 10 -0.79 -25.81 2.12
CA LEU A 10 -0.05 -24.54 2.09
C LEU A 10 0.85 -24.40 3.32
N SER A 11 0.33 -24.72 4.51
CA SER A 11 1.07 -24.73 5.77
C SER A 11 0.37 -25.63 6.79
N LYS A 12 0.90 -25.77 8.02
CA LYS A 12 0.23 -26.54 9.09
C LYS A 12 -1.20 -26.02 9.28
N GLY A 13 -2.18 -26.91 9.07
CA GLY A 13 -3.62 -26.60 9.18
C GLY A 13 -4.24 -25.77 8.05
N LYS A 14 -3.52 -25.51 6.93
CA LYS A 14 -4.03 -24.71 5.81
C LYS A 14 -3.87 -25.42 4.48
N PHE A 15 -4.96 -25.45 3.73
CA PHE A 15 -5.06 -26.13 2.45
C PHE A 15 -5.69 -25.20 1.42
N TYR A 16 -5.36 -25.41 0.14
CA TYR A 16 -5.93 -24.69 -0.98
C TYR A 16 -6.23 -25.66 -2.13
N LYS A 17 -7.08 -25.24 -3.06
CA LYS A 17 -7.33 -25.96 -4.31
C LYS A 17 -6.43 -25.37 -5.40
N PRO A 18 -5.40 -26.09 -5.89
CA PRO A 18 -4.52 -25.57 -6.93
C PRO A 18 -5.25 -25.49 -8.27
N GLU A 19 -4.97 -24.43 -9.03
CA GLU A 19 -5.32 -24.36 -10.45
C GLU A 19 -4.21 -25.02 -11.27
N ILE A 20 -4.57 -25.98 -12.12
CA ILE A 20 -3.60 -26.70 -12.96
C ILE A 20 -3.55 -26.02 -14.32
N THR A 21 -2.38 -25.54 -14.70
CA THR A 21 -2.11 -24.99 -16.04
C THR A 21 -1.14 -25.90 -16.79
N ARG A 22 -0.92 -25.63 -18.08
CA ARG A 22 0.09 -26.35 -18.89
C ARG A 22 1.52 -26.21 -18.37
N PHE A 23 1.77 -25.23 -17.50
CA PHE A 23 3.06 -24.97 -16.87
C PHE A 23 3.15 -25.55 -15.44
N GLY A 24 2.14 -26.33 -15.03
CA GLY A 24 2.06 -26.92 -13.69
C GLY A 24 1.01 -26.27 -12.81
N LYS A 25 1.13 -26.51 -11.51
CA LYS A 25 0.17 -26.05 -10.50
C LYS A 25 0.46 -24.60 -10.12
N LEU A 26 -0.56 -23.77 -10.16
CA LEU A 26 -0.50 -22.40 -9.68
C LEU A 26 -0.69 -22.36 -8.17
N ASN A 27 0.13 -21.53 -7.54
CA ASN A 27 -0.06 -21.12 -6.15
C ASN A 27 -1.34 -20.28 -6.02
N PRO A 28 -1.99 -20.28 -4.83
CA PRO A 28 -3.11 -19.39 -4.58
C PRO A 28 -2.63 -17.94 -4.60
N ASN A 29 -3.46 -17.00 -5.08
CA ASN A 29 -3.16 -15.57 -5.00
C ASN A 29 -2.89 -15.16 -3.53
N ASN A 30 -1.97 -14.21 -3.33
CA ASN A 30 -1.67 -13.54 -2.05
C ASN A 30 -2.91 -13.33 -1.17
N TYR A 31 -4.03 -12.84 -1.71
CA TYR A 31 -5.26 -12.65 -0.94
C TYR A 31 -5.75 -13.93 -0.27
N GLN A 32 -5.79 -15.05 -0.99
CA GLN A 32 -6.23 -16.34 -0.47
C GLN A 32 -5.25 -16.89 0.57
N ILE A 33 -3.95 -16.64 0.39
CA ILE A 33 -2.90 -17.06 1.33
C ILE A 33 -3.11 -16.43 2.70
N VAL A 34 -3.58 -15.18 2.78
CA VAL A 34 -3.75 -14.43 4.04
C VAL A 34 -5.19 -14.08 4.37
N LYS A 35 -6.19 -14.67 3.72
CA LYS A 35 -7.61 -14.31 3.86
C LYS A 35 -8.10 -14.29 5.31
N ASP A 36 -7.65 -15.25 6.13
CA ASP A 36 -7.94 -15.35 7.58
C ASP A 36 -7.38 -14.19 8.41
N LEU A 37 -6.46 -13.40 7.85
CA LEU A 37 -5.88 -12.23 8.50
C LEU A 37 -6.57 -10.93 8.04
N LEU A 38 -7.20 -10.96 6.86
CA LEU A 38 -7.85 -9.83 6.22
C LEU A 38 -9.35 -9.77 6.51
N VAL A 39 -9.98 -10.92 6.78
CA VAL A 39 -11.41 -11.04 7.03
C VAL A 39 -11.65 -11.83 8.31
N ASP A 40 -12.47 -11.27 9.19
CA ASP A 40 -12.94 -11.93 10.41
C ASP A 40 -14.47 -11.80 10.51
N ASN A 41 -15.17 -12.92 10.66
CA ASN A 41 -16.64 -12.98 10.68
C ASN A 41 -17.33 -12.18 9.55
N GLY A 42 -16.76 -12.26 8.33
CA GLY A 42 -17.26 -11.53 7.15
C GLY A 42 -16.92 -10.04 7.10
N LYS A 43 -16.31 -9.48 8.15
CA LYS A 43 -15.86 -8.08 8.21
C LYS A 43 -14.42 -7.97 7.72
N THR A 44 -14.14 -6.96 6.90
CA THR A 44 -12.78 -6.64 6.47
C THR A 44 -12.02 -5.99 7.63
N ILE A 45 -10.97 -6.64 8.10
CA ILE A 45 -10.12 -6.20 9.22
C ILE A 45 -8.66 -5.96 8.81
N GLY A 46 -8.35 -6.10 7.52
CA GLY A 46 -7.04 -5.83 6.95
C GLY A 46 -7.08 -5.85 5.43
N TYR A 47 -5.98 -5.44 4.80
CA TYR A 47 -5.83 -5.40 3.35
C TYR A 47 -4.41 -5.78 2.92
N LEU A 48 -4.22 -6.18 1.66
CA LEU A 48 -2.88 -6.36 1.09
C LEU A 48 -2.26 -4.98 0.85
N THR A 49 -1.01 -4.80 1.23
CA THR A 49 -0.27 -3.55 0.99
C THR A 49 1.20 -3.84 0.68
N GLY A 50 1.97 -2.79 0.44
CA GLY A 50 3.40 -2.89 0.26
C GLY A 50 3.80 -3.76 -0.94
N LEU A 51 4.83 -4.60 -0.75
CA LEU A 51 5.33 -5.51 -1.78
C LEU A 51 4.25 -6.41 -2.41
N SER A 52 3.14 -6.66 -1.71
CA SER A 52 2.03 -7.48 -2.21
C SER A 52 1.27 -6.84 -3.37
N ILE A 53 1.31 -5.51 -3.50
CA ILE A 53 0.48 -4.74 -4.46
C ILE A 53 1.29 -3.82 -5.37
N TYR A 54 2.57 -3.57 -5.06
CA TYR A 54 3.38 -2.64 -5.84
C TYR A 54 3.48 -3.04 -7.32
N ASN A 55 3.62 -4.34 -7.60
CA ASN A 55 3.66 -4.82 -8.97
C ASN A 55 2.30 -4.69 -9.67
N GLU A 56 1.22 -5.07 -9.00
CA GLU A 56 -0.15 -4.97 -9.52
C GLU A 56 -0.54 -3.50 -9.86
N LEU A 57 -0.04 -2.54 -9.07
CA LEU A 57 -0.30 -1.10 -9.28
C LEU A 57 0.71 -0.41 -10.23
N GLY A 58 1.74 -1.13 -10.68
CA GLY A 58 2.74 -0.62 -11.64
C GLY A 58 3.86 0.22 -11.01
N PHE A 59 4.16 0.06 -9.72
CA PHE A 59 5.27 0.75 -9.04
C PHE A 59 6.60 0.00 -9.13
N THR A 60 6.57 -1.31 -9.42
CA THR A 60 7.75 -2.15 -9.60
C THR A 60 7.43 -3.34 -10.51
N THR A 61 8.44 -3.91 -11.16
CA THR A 61 8.32 -5.18 -11.89
C THR A 61 8.66 -6.40 -11.04
N GLN A 62 9.16 -6.19 -9.81
CA GLN A 62 9.59 -7.28 -8.95
C GLN A 62 8.40 -8.04 -8.35
N ILE A 63 8.46 -9.37 -8.48
CA ILE A 63 7.54 -10.29 -7.81
C ILE A 63 8.21 -10.77 -6.52
N SER A 64 7.58 -10.50 -5.38
CA SER A 64 8.10 -10.87 -4.06
C SER A 64 7.36 -12.05 -3.46
N ASN A 65 8.10 -12.93 -2.76
CA ASN A 65 7.52 -13.93 -1.86
C ASN A 65 7.14 -13.34 -0.48
N SER A 66 7.29 -12.04 -0.29
CA SER A 66 6.88 -11.34 0.93
C SER A 66 5.48 -10.75 0.77
N ILE A 67 4.56 -11.16 1.63
CA ILE A 67 3.19 -10.65 1.69
C ILE A 67 3.10 -9.67 2.85
N GLN A 68 2.91 -8.40 2.54
CA GLN A 68 2.64 -7.37 3.54
C GLN A 68 1.13 -7.08 3.63
N ILE A 69 0.62 -6.97 4.85
CA ILE A 69 -0.79 -6.66 5.12
C ILE A 69 -0.92 -5.42 6.00
N GLY A 70 -1.85 -4.54 5.66
CA GLY A 70 -2.24 -3.40 6.49
C GLY A 70 -3.27 -3.84 7.54
N LYS A 71 -2.98 -3.61 8.82
CA LYS A 71 -3.87 -3.99 9.93
C LYS A 71 -3.67 -3.07 11.15
N ASN A 72 -4.71 -2.90 11.97
CA ASN A 72 -4.61 -2.10 13.19
C ASN A 72 -3.69 -2.72 14.24
N ASN A 73 -3.76 -4.04 14.40
CA ASN A 73 -2.97 -4.78 15.39
C ASN A 73 -1.67 -5.28 14.77
N ILE A 74 -0.55 -4.95 15.39
CA ILE A 74 0.77 -5.43 14.99
C ILE A 74 0.99 -6.85 15.52
N ARG A 75 1.75 -7.64 14.76
CA ARG A 75 2.35 -8.88 15.24
C ARG A 75 3.70 -9.09 14.57
N SER A 76 4.56 -9.93 15.15
CA SER A 76 5.85 -10.27 14.56
C SER A 76 5.68 -10.94 13.18
N PRO A 77 6.58 -10.65 12.21
CA PRO A 77 6.59 -11.35 10.94
C PRO A 77 6.70 -12.87 11.12
N PHE A 78 6.10 -13.63 10.22
CA PHE A 78 6.03 -15.09 10.31
C PHE A 78 5.93 -15.71 8.92
N LYS A 79 6.22 -17.01 8.81
CA LYS A 79 6.17 -17.73 7.53
C LYS A 79 4.86 -18.49 7.35
N ARG A 80 4.40 -18.58 6.11
CA ARG A 80 3.31 -19.47 5.68
C ARG A 80 3.71 -20.14 4.36
N GLY A 81 4.19 -21.38 4.44
CA GLY A 81 4.82 -22.04 3.29
C GLY A 81 6.09 -21.28 2.90
N MET A 82 6.22 -20.95 1.61
CA MET A 82 7.32 -20.14 1.08
C MET A 82 7.16 -18.62 1.34
N PHE A 83 6.00 -18.17 1.83
CA PHE A 83 5.69 -16.76 1.96
C PHE A 83 6.11 -16.19 3.32
N ASN A 84 6.78 -15.04 3.32
CA ASN A 84 7.05 -14.26 4.53
C ASN A 84 5.93 -13.24 4.71
N ILE A 85 5.19 -13.30 5.81
CA ILE A 85 4.07 -12.39 6.07
C ILE A 85 4.47 -11.36 7.13
N SER A 86 4.30 -10.08 6.83
CA SER A 86 4.56 -8.96 7.75
C SER A 86 3.38 -7.99 7.81
N ILE A 87 3.26 -7.25 8.92
CA ILE A 87 2.17 -6.29 9.14
C ILE A 87 2.68 -4.85 9.02
N VAL A 88 2.01 -4.06 8.20
CA VAL A 88 2.08 -2.60 8.21
C VAL A 88 0.99 -2.10 9.15
N GLN A 89 1.39 -1.42 10.23
CA GLN A 89 0.42 -0.86 11.16
C GLN A 89 -0.41 0.23 10.48
N GLN A 90 -1.73 0.04 10.46
CA GLN A 90 -2.72 0.98 9.96
C GLN A 90 -3.54 1.55 11.11
N LYS A 91 -3.44 2.85 11.36
CA LYS A 91 -4.14 3.53 12.47
C LYS A 91 -5.55 4.01 12.09
N ASN A 92 -5.87 4.04 10.80
CA ASN A 92 -7.21 4.34 10.32
C ASN A 92 -8.15 3.14 10.54
N THR A 93 -9.45 3.43 10.60
CA THR A 93 -10.47 2.39 10.43
C THR A 93 -10.29 1.77 9.05
N ILE A 94 -10.42 0.46 8.91
CA ILE A 94 -10.26 -0.24 7.64
C ILE A 94 -11.64 -0.66 7.14
N ASN A 95 -11.98 -0.28 5.91
CA ASN A 95 -13.18 -0.75 5.22
C ASN A 95 -12.93 -0.86 3.71
N LYS A 96 -13.87 -1.47 2.97
CA LYS A 96 -13.68 -1.71 1.53
C LYS A 96 -13.56 -0.42 0.73
N GLU A 97 -14.28 0.63 1.14
CA GLU A 97 -14.26 1.90 0.44
C GLU A 97 -12.92 2.64 0.59
N ASN A 98 -12.25 2.52 1.74
CA ASN A 98 -11.06 3.29 2.03
C ASN A 98 -9.73 2.59 1.75
N ILE A 99 -9.75 1.25 1.59
CA ILE A 99 -8.55 0.45 1.32
C ILE A 99 -7.74 0.99 0.13
N PRO A 100 -8.33 1.36 -1.02
CA PRO A 100 -7.55 1.90 -2.13
C PRO A 100 -6.73 3.14 -1.75
N TYR A 101 -7.31 4.07 -0.98
CA TYR A 101 -6.59 5.25 -0.49
C TYR A 101 -5.51 4.90 0.52
N LEU A 102 -5.77 3.94 1.42
CA LEU A 102 -4.79 3.49 2.39
C LEU A 102 -3.57 2.84 1.71
N GLN A 103 -3.80 2.09 0.63
CA GLN A 103 -2.73 1.50 -0.18
C GLN A 103 -1.84 2.57 -0.83
N LEU A 104 -2.44 3.61 -1.41
CA LEU A 104 -1.69 4.73 -2.02
C LEU A 104 -0.93 5.55 -0.96
N LEU A 105 -1.50 5.74 0.22
CA LEU A 105 -0.82 6.38 1.35
C LEU A 105 0.34 5.52 1.89
N ASP A 106 0.21 4.19 1.89
CA ASP A 106 1.29 3.27 2.23
C ASP A 106 2.44 3.34 1.21
N ILE A 107 2.13 3.50 -0.08
CA ILE A 107 3.14 3.73 -1.14
C ILE A 107 3.92 5.01 -0.85
N LEU A 108 3.22 6.12 -0.57
CA LEU A 108 3.85 7.39 -0.19
C LEU A 108 4.72 7.26 1.07
N ARG A 109 4.25 6.53 2.08
CA ARG A 109 4.99 6.26 3.32
C ARG A 109 6.29 5.50 3.08
N PHE A 110 6.30 4.56 2.15
CA PHE A 110 7.44 3.68 1.88
C PHE A 110 8.14 4.00 0.56
N ILE A 111 7.94 5.20 0.01
CA ILE A 111 8.44 5.62 -1.31
C ILE A 111 9.94 5.36 -1.53
N LYS A 112 10.75 5.47 -0.46
CA LYS A 112 12.20 5.24 -0.49
C LYS A 112 12.61 3.76 -0.53
N ASN A 113 11.68 2.86 -0.20
CA ASN A 113 11.94 1.44 0.04
C ASN A 113 11.24 0.54 -0.99
N ILE A 114 10.65 1.12 -2.04
CA ILE A 114 10.04 0.35 -3.12
C ILE A 114 11.18 -0.19 -4.00
N PRO A 115 11.26 -1.50 -4.24
CA PRO A 115 12.37 -2.09 -4.98
C PRO A 115 12.27 -1.80 -6.48
N ASP A 116 13.41 -1.73 -7.15
CA ASP A 116 13.52 -1.54 -8.62
C ASP A 116 12.89 -0.26 -9.15
N THR A 117 12.79 0.77 -8.31
CA THR A 117 12.21 2.06 -8.70
C THR A 117 12.86 3.20 -7.93
N THR A 118 12.59 4.42 -8.38
CA THR A 118 13.05 5.66 -7.74
C THR A 118 11.86 6.43 -7.19
N PRO A 119 12.04 7.26 -6.14
CA PRO A 119 10.98 8.15 -5.66
C PRO A 119 10.35 8.99 -6.78
N GLU A 120 11.18 9.47 -7.70
CA GLU A 120 10.77 10.17 -8.91
C GLU A 120 9.71 9.38 -9.72
N LYS A 121 10.03 8.13 -10.13
CA LYS A 121 9.11 7.26 -10.89
C LYS A 121 7.83 6.95 -10.12
N VAL A 122 7.93 6.76 -8.80
CA VAL A 122 6.76 6.52 -7.93
C VAL A 122 5.83 7.74 -7.95
N ILE A 123 6.37 8.96 -7.87
CA ILE A 123 5.56 10.18 -7.91
C ILE A 123 4.89 10.35 -9.28
N VAL A 124 5.61 10.11 -10.40
CA VAL A 124 4.99 10.13 -11.75
C VAL A 124 3.78 9.21 -11.78
N ARG A 125 3.96 7.96 -11.34
CA ARG A 125 2.91 6.95 -11.35
C ARG A 125 1.73 7.32 -10.44
N LEU A 126 1.98 7.91 -9.27
CA LEU A 126 0.92 8.40 -8.39
C LEU A 126 0.13 9.55 -9.05
N ILE A 127 0.80 10.49 -9.71
CA ILE A 127 0.15 11.58 -10.43
C ILE A 127 -0.75 11.01 -11.55
N GLU A 128 -0.30 9.99 -12.29
CA GLU A 128 -1.14 9.31 -13.28
C GLU A 128 -2.41 8.72 -12.66
N ILE A 129 -2.28 8.00 -11.53
CA ILE A 129 -3.43 7.43 -10.82
C ILE A 129 -4.38 8.53 -10.32
N PHE A 130 -3.83 9.63 -9.81
CA PHE A 130 -4.63 10.73 -9.28
C PHE A 130 -5.36 11.54 -10.37
N LYS A 131 -5.01 11.42 -11.65
CA LYS A 131 -5.78 12.05 -12.73
C LYS A 131 -7.20 11.50 -12.85
N ASP A 132 -7.42 10.27 -12.41
CA ASP A 132 -8.74 9.61 -12.43
C ASP A 132 -9.58 9.94 -11.19
N PHE A 133 -9.06 10.74 -10.25
CA PHE A 133 -9.72 11.05 -8.97
C PHE A 133 -10.60 12.29 -9.08
N GLN A 134 -11.68 12.29 -8.29
CA GLN A 134 -12.52 13.47 -8.08
C GLN A 134 -12.13 14.18 -6.77
N GLU A 135 -12.59 15.41 -6.60
CA GLU A 135 -12.32 16.22 -5.40
C GLU A 135 -12.67 15.49 -4.08
N LYS A 136 -13.77 14.72 -4.07
CA LYS A 136 -14.20 13.91 -2.91
C LYS A 136 -13.15 12.86 -2.52
N ASP A 137 -12.43 12.31 -3.49
CA ASP A 137 -11.46 11.24 -3.27
C ASP A 137 -10.20 11.82 -2.60
N PHE A 138 -9.79 13.02 -3.02
CA PHE A 138 -8.74 13.78 -2.36
C PHE A 138 -9.11 14.17 -0.93
N LYS A 139 -10.34 14.62 -0.68
CA LYS A 139 -10.83 14.89 0.70
C LYS A 139 -10.74 13.66 1.60
N ILE A 140 -11.12 12.49 1.08
CA ILE A 140 -11.00 11.22 1.82
C ILE A 140 -9.52 10.92 2.10
N MET A 141 -8.65 11.04 1.10
CA MET A 141 -7.24 10.72 1.21
C MET A 141 -6.51 11.66 2.17
N ILE A 142 -6.79 12.97 2.12
CA ILE A 142 -6.28 13.98 3.07
C ILE A 142 -6.67 13.60 4.50
N ARG A 143 -7.96 13.34 4.75
CA ARG A 143 -8.46 12.95 6.07
C ARG A 143 -7.76 11.70 6.61
N LEU A 144 -7.56 10.68 5.77
CA LEU A 144 -6.89 9.43 6.16
C LEU A 144 -5.40 9.65 6.42
N SER A 145 -4.76 10.55 5.69
CA SER A 145 -3.33 10.88 5.79
C SER A 145 -2.94 11.52 7.13
N ILE A 146 -3.89 12.13 7.86
CA ILE A 146 -3.63 12.74 9.18
C ILE A 146 -3.03 11.75 10.18
N LYS A 147 -3.39 10.46 10.06
CA LYS A 147 -2.82 9.40 10.91
C LYS A 147 -1.48 8.82 10.41
N TYR A 148 -0.96 9.33 9.29
CA TYR A 148 0.33 8.95 8.72
C TYR A 148 1.46 9.87 9.18
N PRO A 149 2.74 9.42 9.05
CA PRO A 149 3.90 10.25 9.33
C PRO A 149 3.87 11.59 8.58
N ALA A 150 4.51 12.60 9.15
CA ALA A 150 4.53 13.94 8.57
C ALA A 150 5.18 13.99 7.18
N SER A 151 6.17 13.14 6.91
CA SER A 151 6.77 12.99 5.58
C SER A 151 5.76 12.53 4.53
N THR A 152 4.88 11.57 4.86
CA THR A 152 3.82 11.10 3.95
C THR A 152 2.87 12.24 3.60
N ARG A 153 2.48 13.03 4.60
CA ARG A 153 1.59 14.19 4.43
C ARG A 153 2.24 15.30 3.61
N ALA A 154 3.54 15.52 3.80
CA ALA A 154 4.30 16.49 3.02
C ALA A 154 4.38 16.10 1.54
N ILE A 155 4.69 14.84 1.22
CA ILE A 155 4.73 14.36 -0.17
C ILE A 155 3.35 14.46 -0.81
N LEU A 156 2.31 14.01 -0.08
CA LEU A 156 0.93 14.10 -0.57
C LEU A 156 0.57 15.55 -0.88
N GLY A 157 0.86 16.46 0.06
CA GLY A 157 0.61 17.89 -0.11
C GLY A 157 1.33 18.49 -1.32
N ALA A 158 2.61 18.15 -1.51
CA ALA A 158 3.37 18.62 -2.66
C ALA A 158 2.75 18.15 -3.99
N ILE A 159 2.31 16.90 -4.07
CA ILE A 159 1.62 16.37 -5.26
C ILE A 159 0.28 17.10 -5.48
N LEU A 160 -0.54 17.25 -4.44
CA LEU A 160 -1.86 17.87 -4.52
C LEU A 160 -1.78 19.35 -4.88
N GLU A 161 -0.83 20.10 -4.31
CA GLU A 161 -0.59 21.50 -4.65
C GLU A 161 -0.16 21.64 -6.12
N LYS A 162 0.69 20.73 -6.64
CA LYS A 162 1.03 20.70 -8.08
C LYS A 162 -0.20 20.46 -8.96
N MET A 163 -1.18 19.72 -8.47
CA MET A 163 -2.44 19.43 -9.16
C MET A 163 -3.52 20.51 -8.95
N ASN A 164 -3.19 21.63 -8.29
CA ASN A 164 -4.14 22.70 -7.91
C ASN A 164 -5.32 22.20 -7.04
N ILE A 165 -5.06 21.20 -6.18
CA ILE A 165 -6.01 20.72 -5.18
C ILE A 165 -5.75 21.45 -3.87
N ASP A 166 -6.81 21.74 -3.12
CA ASP A 166 -6.71 22.36 -1.79
C ASP A 166 -5.90 21.47 -0.82
N THR A 167 -5.00 22.11 -0.08
CA THR A 167 -4.01 21.46 0.78
C THR A 167 -3.90 22.08 2.17
N ASP A 168 -4.80 22.98 2.55
CA ASP A 168 -4.73 23.71 3.83
C ASP A 168 -4.69 22.78 5.05
N ASP A 169 -5.53 21.74 5.07
CA ASP A 169 -5.54 20.70 6.11
C ASP A 169 -4.19 19.97 6.22
N LEU A 170 -3.49 19.77 5.10
CA LEU A 170 -2.18 19.14 5.10
C LEU A 170 -1.11 20.10 5.60
N LYS A 171 -1.11 21.36 5.14
CA LYS A 171 -0.12 22.38 5.58
C LYS A 171 -0.21 22.61 7.08
N THR A 172 -1.41 22.83 7.60
CA THR A 172 -1.67 23.05 9.03
C THR A 172 -1.26 21.88 9.91
N SER A 173 -1.29 20.66 9.36
CA SER A 173 -0.89 19.46 10.10
C SER A 173 0.64 19.30 10.27
N LEU A 174 1.46 20.04 9.50
CA LEU A 174 2.91 19.91 9.47
C LEU A 174 3.60 20.90 10.41
N ASN A 175 4.76 20.51 10.94
CA ASN A 175 5.60 21.43 11.71
C ASN A 175 6.49 22.24 10.73
N PRO A 176 6.42 23.59 10.75
CA PRO A 176 7.17 24.44 9.83
C PRO A 176 8.69 24.25 9.83
N ILE A 177 9.27 23.77 10.93
CA ILE A 177 10.73 23.61 11.09
C ILE A 177 11.21 22.22 10.66
N SER A 178 10.30 21.24 10.57
CA SER A 178 10.65 19.88 10.17
C SER A 178 11.00 19.81 8.69
N THR A 179 12.03 19.05 8.35
CA THR A 179 12.44 18.81 6.95
C THR A 179 12.44 17.31 6.63
N TYR A 180 12.18 16.98 5.38
CA TYR A 180 12.05 15.60 4.90
C TYR A 180 12.98 15.38 3.72
N GLU A 181 13.95 14.48 3.87
CA GLU A 181 14.89 14.20 2.78
C GLU A 181 14.25 13.26 1.77
N ILE A 182 14.04 13.64 0.53
CA ILE A 182 13.63 12.78 -0.58
C ILE A 182 14.37 13.25 -1.82
N ARG A 183 15.39 12.47 -2.19
CA ARG A 183 16.29 12.83 -3.28
C ARG A 183 15.58 12.80 -4.63
N ASP A 184 16.06 13.65 -5.53
CA ASP A 184 15.75 13.62 -6.97
C ASP A 184 14.27 13.86 -7.32
N ILE A 185 13.52 14.56 -6.46
CA ILE A 185 12.10 14.88 -6.74
C ILE A 185 11.87 16.31 -7.24
N GLU A 186 12.85 17.22 -7.15
CA GLU A 186 12.66 18.64 -7.50
C GLU A 186 12.21 18.83 -8.95
N ASN A 187 12.69 17.99 -9.87
CA ASN A 187 12.30 18.02 -11.29
C ASN A 187 10.81 17.73 -11.49
N ILE A 188 10.22 16.91 -10.60
CA ILE A 188 8.81 16.50 -10.69
C ILE A 188 7.92 17.35 -9.79
N LEU A 189 8.40 17.73 -8.61
CA LEU A 189 7.68 18.56 -7.67
C LEU A 189 8.50 19.84 -7.45
N PRO A 190 8.39 20.84 -8.34
CA PRO A 190 9.07 22.13 -8.16
C PRO A 190 8.69 22.83 -6.85
N ASN A 191 7.49 22.55 -6.36
CA ASN A 191 6.93 23.05 -5.11
C ASN A 191 7.33 22.21 -3.88
N ALA A 192 8.20 21.21 -4.00
CA ALA A 192 8.66 20.36 -2.88
C ALA A 192 9.21 21.17 -1.69
N LYS A 193 9.88 22.29 -1.98
CA LYS A 193 10.42 23.22 -0.96
C LYS A 193 9.34 23.85 -0.10
N ASN A 194 8.15 24.12 -0.65
CA ASN A 194 7.00 24.64 0.10
C ASN A 194 6.50 23.65 1.17
N TRP A 195 6.86 22.37 1.00
CA TRP A 195 6.49 21.24 1.85
C TRP A 195 7.65 20.75 2.71
N ASN A 196 8.72 21.56 2.84
CA ASN A 196 9.94 21.24 3.57
C ASN A 196 10.66 19.96 3.10
N ILE A 197 10.49 19.58 1.84
CA ILE A 197 11.16 18.41 1.26
C ILE A 197 12.47 18.85 0.59
N LYS A 198 13.55 18.13 0.86
CA LYS A 198 14.92 18.39 0.39
C LYS A 198 15.53 17.19 -0.31
#